data_AF-A0A6S7JUA5-F1
#
_entry.id   AF-A0A6S7JUA5-F1
#
_cell.length_a   1.000
_cell.length_b   1.000
_cell.length_c   1.000
_cell.angle_alpha   90.00
_cell.angle_beta   90.00
_cell.angle_gamma   90.00
#
_symmetry.space_group_name_H-M   'P 1'
#
loop_
_entity.id
_entity.type
_entity.pdbx_description
1 polymer ?
#
loop_
_entity_poly.entity_id
_entity_poly.type
_entity_poly.pdbx_seq_one_letter_code
_entity_poly.pdbx_strand_id
1 'polypeptide(L)' 'SMFADDTNVSTNSKTNDELQERINVDLENIHQWLLANKLTLNKDKTEYMIIGSRQRISNLVLTDPKIEL' A
#
# COMPACT_ATOMS: atom_id res chain seq x y z
N SER A 1 19.30 15.23 9.64
CA SER A 1 18.78 15.11 8.26
C SER A 1 17.31 14.79 8.35
N MET A 2 16.45 15.48 7.59
CA MET A 2 15.00 15.27 7.64
C MET A 2 14.64 14.18 6.62
N PHE A 3 14.27 12.99 7.09
CA PHE A 3 13.53 11.99 6.30
C PHE A 3 12.09 12.52 6.20
N ALA A 4 11.83 13.45 5.26
CA ALA A 4 10.58 14.23 5.26
C ALA A 4 9.64 13.87 4.12
N ASP A 5 10.19 13.41 3.00
CA ASP A 5 9.48 13.11 1.77
C ASP A 5 9.16 11.62 1.59
N ASP A 6 9.85 10.74 2.33
CA ASP A 6 9.54 9.31 2.36
C ASP A 6 8.39 9.01 3.34
N THR A 7 7.29 8.47 2.82
CA THR A 7 6.13 8.03 3.60
C THR A 7 5.93 6.53 3.40
N ASN A 8 5.74 5.79 4.50
CA ASN A 8 5.31 4.40 4.45
C ASN A 8 3.88 4.27 4.97
N VAL A 9 3.12 3.35 4.38
CA VAL A 9 1.72 3.05 4.75
C VAL A 9 1.65 1.57 5.06
N SER A 10 1.10 1.25 6.23
CA SER A 10 0.96 -0.14 6.67
C SER A 10 -0.46 -0.40 7.15
N THR A 11 -1.06 -1.47 6.65
CA THR A 11 -2.35 -1.99 7.12
C THR A 11 -2.21 -3.44 7.57
N ASN A 12 -3.16 -3.92 8.36
CA ASN A 12 -3.18 -5.30 8.82
C ASN A 12 -4.56 -5.93 8.58
N SER A 13 -4.57 -7.23 8.31
CA SER A 13 -5.77 -8.05 8.31
C SER A 13 -5.43 -9.53 8.56
N LYS A 14 -6.45 -10.31 8.91
CA LYS A 14 -6.43 -11.77 8.98
C LYS A 14 -6.61 -12.41 7.59
N THR A 15 -7.31 -11.76 6.67
CA THR A 15 -7.60 -12.28 5.32
C THR A 15 -6.92 -11.42 4.25
N ASN A 16 -6.73 -12.00 3.06
CA ASN A 16 -6.08 -11.30 1.96
C ASN A 16 -7.02 -10.27 1.33
N ASP A 17 -8.31 -10.60 1.23
CA ASP A 17 -9.32 -9.71 0.63
C ASP A 17 -9.48 -8.42 1.44
N GLU A 18 -9.59 -8.53 2.76
CA GLU A 18 -9.64 -7.36 3.64
C GLU A 18 -8.34 -6.55 3.62
N LEU A 19 -7.18 -7.22 3.46
CA LEU A 19 -5.89 -6.54 3.33
C LEU A 19 -5.86 -5.68 2.07
N GLN A 20 -6.31 -6.24 0.94
CA GLN A 20 -6.38 -5.55 -0.35
C GLN A 20 -7.41 -4.41 -0.34
N GLU A 21 -8.58 -4.64 0.25
CA GLU A 21 -9.61 -3.60 0.40
C GLU A 21 -9.08 -2.42 1.21
N ARG A 22 -8.49 -2.69 2.38
CA ARG A 22 -7.96 -1.64 3.26
C ARG A 22 -6.85 -0.84 2.60
N ILE A 23 -5.87 -1.50 1.99
CA ILE A 23 -4.74 -0.78 1.39
C ILE A 23 -5.20 0.08 0.21
N ASN A 24 -6.18 -0.36 -0.58
CA ASN A 24 -6.72 0.44 -1.67
C ASN A 24 -7.51 1.66 -1.16
N VAL A 25 -8.29 1.50 -0.08
CA VAL A 25 -8.95 2.65 0.57
C VAL A 25 -7.92 3.65 1.11
N ASP A 26 -6.87 3.18 1.76
CA ASP A 26 -5.80 4.03 2.29
C ASP A 26 -5.07 4.79 1.16
N LEU A 27 -4.73 4.09 0.07
CA LEU A 27 -4.06 4.67 -1.10
C LEU A 27 -4.93 5.71 -1.80
N GLU A 28 -6.24 5.47 -1.94
CA GLU A 28 -7.15 6.45 -2.52
C GLU A 28 -7.20 7.73 -1.66
N ASN A 29 -7.32 7.60 -0.35
CA ASN A 29 -7.32 8.75 0.56
C ASN A 29 -6.01 9.55 0.48
N ILE A 30 -4.88 8.86 0.41
CA ILE A 30 -3.56 9.49 0.25
C ILE A 30 -3.46 10.18 -1.11
N HIS A 31 -3.95 9.55 -2.18
CA HIS A 31 -3.97 10.13 -3.51
C HIS A 31 -4.76 11.43 -3.54
N GLN A 32 -5.98 11.44 -2.97
CA GLN A 32 -6.80 12.64 -2.86
C GLN A 32 -6.11 13.75 -2.05
N TRP A 33 -5.46 13.38 -0.94
CA TRP A 33 -4.71 14.35 -0.13
C TRP A 33 -3.51 14.93 -0.90
N LEU A 34 -2.76 14.12 -1.64
CA LEU A 34 -1.64 14.58 -2.46
C LEU A 34 -2.13 15.55 -3.54
N LEU A 35 -3.21 15.22 -4.24
CA LEU A 35 -3.82 16.10 -5.26
C LEU A 35 -4.25 17.45 -4.67
N ALA A 36 -4.94 17.44 -3.52
CA ALA A 36 -5.37 18.67 -2.84
C ALA A 36 -4.19 19.57 -2.43
N ASN A 37 -3.02 18.98 -2.18
CA ASN A 37 -1.79 19.69 -1.81
C ASN A 37 -0.83 19.93 -2.98
N LYS A 38 -1.26 19.65 -4.23
CA LYS A 38 -0.43 19.78 -5.45
C LYS A 38 0.86 18.96 -5.40
N LEU A 39 0.81 17.81 -4.71
CA LEU A 39 1.86 16.81 -4.66
C LEU A 39 1.53 15.68 -5.64
N THR A 40 2.55 14.98 -6.11
CA THR A 40 2.39 13.81 -6.99
C THR A 40 3.11 12.62 -6.39
N LEU A 41 2.49 11.45 -6.48
CA LEU A 41 3.13 10.19 -6.12
C LEU A 41 4.03 9.72 -7.26
N ASN A 42 5.27 9.38 -6.95
CA ASN A 42 6.17 8.76 -7.92
C ASN A 42 5.88 7.26 -8.01
N LYS A 43 5.05 6.86 -8.98
CA LYS A 43 4.65 5.47 -9.19
C LYS A 43 5.86 4.55 -9.43
N ASP A 44 6.88 5.03 -10.15
CA ASP A 44 8.08 4.24 -10.49
C ASP A 44 8.96 3.94 -9.26
N LYS A 45 8.84 4.72 -8.19
CA LYS A 45 9.58 4.54 -6.93
C LYS A 45 8.75 3.95 -5.81
N THR A 46 7.44 3.80 -6.00
CA THR A 46 6.54 3.28 -4.96
C THR A 46 6.59 1.75 -4.97
N GLU A 47 7.07 1.16 -3.88
CA GLU A 47 7.11 -0.29 -3.70
C GLU A 47 6.08 -0.74 -2.66
N TYR A 48 5.59 -1.97 -2.80
CA TYR A 48 4.74 -2.61 -1.79
C TYR A 48 5.43 -3.86 -1.24
N MET A 49 5.13 -4.18 0.02
CA MET A 49 5.66 -5.35 0.69
C MET A 49 4.59 -5.98 1.59
N ILE A 50 4.41 -7.29 1.48
CA ILE A 50 3.55 -8.05 2.38
C ILE A 50 4.40 -8.66 3.48
N ILE A 51 4.06 -8.35 4.74
CA ILE A 51 4.76 -8.86 5.92
C ILE A 51 3.86 -9.86 6.65
N GLY A 52 4.36 -11.08 6.87
CA GLY A 52 3.62 -12.15 7.55
C GLY A 52 4.49 -13.36 7.87
N SER A 53 3.92 -14.35 8.56
CA SER A 53 4.61 -15.63 8.77
C SER A 53 4.78 -16.37 7.45
N ARG A 54 5.81 -17.24 7.35
CA ARG A 54 6.05 -18.06 6.15
C ARG A 54 4.79 -18.80 5.68
N GLN A 55 4.05 -19.38 6.62
CA GLN A 55 2.81 -20.12 6.33
C GLN A 55 1.72 -19.22 5.74
N ARG A 56 1.60 -17.97 6.21
CA ARG A 56 0.60 -17.03 5.68
C ARG A 56 1.01 -16.53 4.30
N ILE A 57 2.28 -16.18 4.12
CA ILE A 57 2.83 -15.73 2.84
C ILE A 57 2.73 -16.83 1.78
N SER A 58 2.99 -18.10 2.14
CA SER A 58 2.85 -19.21 1.18
C SER A 58 1.42 -19.47 0.70
N ASN A 59 0.42 -19.04 1.47
CA ASN A 59 -1.00 -19.23 1.15
C ASN A 59 -1.63 -18.03 0.43
N LEU A 60 -0.89 -16.93 0.27
CA LEU A 60 -1.29 -15.82 -0.60
C LEU A 60 -1.14 -16.28 -2.05
N VAL A 61 -2.26 -16.54 -2.74
CA VAL A 61 -2.25 -16.69 -4.20
C VAL A 61 -1.67 -15.39 -4.75
N LEU A 62 -0.55 -15.49 -5.46
CA LEU A 62 0.18 -14.39 -6.09
C LEU A 62 -0.60 -13.84 -7.28
N THR A 63 -1.83 -13.37 -7.08
CA THR A 63 -2.35 -12.32 -7.94
C THR A 63 -1.72 -11.06 -7.44
N ASP A 64 -0.93 -10.38 -8.28
CA ASP A 64 -0.41 -9.06 -7.96
C ASP A 64 -1.57 -8.23 -7.37
N PRO A 65 -1.40 -7.65 -6.16
CA PRO A 65 -2.45 -6.83 -5.60
C PRO A 65 -2.78 -5.77 -6.62
N LYS A 66 -4.07 -5.69 -7.00
CA LYS A 66 -4.57 -4.63 -7.88
C LYS A 66 -4.53 -3.33 -7.08
N ILE A 67 -3.35 -2.75 -7.04
CA ILE A 67 -3.10 -1.42 -6.53
C ILE A 67 -3.45 -0.48 -7.68
N GLU A 68 -4.66 0.06 -7.63
CA GLU A 68 -5.13 1.06 -8.58
C GLU A 68 -4.70 2.42 -8.04
N LEU A 69 -3.71 3.04 -8.71
CA LEU A 69 -3.24 4.42 -8.47
C LEU A 69 -3.62 5.32 -9.64
#